data_AF-R7D5K7-F1
#
_entry.id   AF-R7D5K7-F1
#
_cell.length_a   1.000
_cell.length_b   1.000
_cell.length_c   1.000
_cell.angle_alpha   90.00
_cell.angle_beta   90.00
_cell.angle_gamma   90.00
#
_symmetry.space_group_name_H-M   'P 1'
#
loop_
_entity.id
_entity.type
_entity.pdbx_description
1 polymer ?
#
loop_
_entity_poly.entity_id
_entity_poly.type
_entity_poly.pdbx_seq_one_letter_code
_entity_poly.pdbx_strand_id
1 'polypeptide(L)'
;MAQDFFDLLYNGYTGEYQLMSSLYRNGLDALRPPADMGVDVVSLNLKQRLEQPDVLAEMFYFQVKTAVTNVSENADRPGAFAVVEFKLKATEVNLLSCSGDRALFCYVYNSEAGALTDAFETPFICFWLDGCLLAKLERQGAFYCKEGESKLTLTCQLRKPAHEFGHWYALVVDKDGNKLEDGYLGVVGGEGNPANDGADHYSVGGYLKYARRD
;
A
#
# COMPACT_ATOMS: atom_id res chain seq x y z
N MET A 1 23.47 10.05 7.74
CA MET A 1 23.10 9.31 8.97
C MET A 1 21.97 9.98 9.75
N ALA A 2 22.15 11.18 10.34
CA ALA A 2 21.04 11.84 11.06
C ALA A 2 19.94 12.38 10.12
N GLN A 3 20.34 12.99 9.00
CA GLN A 3 19.38 13.50 8.00
C GLN A 3 18.55 12.36 7.39
N ASP A 4 19.21 11.28 6.93
CA ASP A 4 18.52 10.09 6.40
C ASP A 4 17.54 9.47 7.40
N PHE A 5 17.86 9.50 8.71
CA PHE A 5 16.95 9.03 9.75
C PHE A 5 15.69 9.88 9.85
N PHE A 6 15.83 11.21 9.90
CA PHE A 6 14.69 12.11 9.96
C PHE A 6 13.85 12.05 8.68
N ASP A 7 14.48 11.98 7.52
CA ASP A 7 13.77 11.87 6.25
C ASP A 7 12.94 10.58 6.20
N LEU A 8 13.52 9.43 6.60
CA LEU A 8 12.78 8.17 6.72
C LEU A 8 11.61 8.26 7.72
N LEU A 9 11.83 8.90 8.87
CA LEU A 9 10.82 9.07 9.91
C LEU A 9 9.64 9.94 9.42
N TYR A 10 9.94 11.11 8.85
CA TYR A 10 8.91 12.03 8.37
C TYR A 10 8.18 11.49 7.14
N ASN A 11 8.86 10.75 6.25
CA ASN A 11 8.21 10.04 5.14
C ASN A 11 7.21 8.98 5.63
N GLY A 12 7.55 8.28 6.72
CA GLY A 12 6.62 7.37 7.40
C GLY A 12 5.38 8.11 7.88
N TYR A 13 5.55 9.21 8.63
CA TYR A 13 4.44 10.02 9.10
C TYR A 13 3.56 10.59 7.98
N THR A 14 4.15 11.04 6.88
CA THR A 14 3.39 11.53 5.72
C THR A 14 2.43 10.45 5.19
N GLY A 15 2.89 9.21 5.05
CA GLY A 15 2.03 8.10 4.62
C GLY A 15 0.91 7.80 5.61
N GLU A 16 1.22 7.79 6.91
CA GLU A 16 0.22 7.55 7.96
C GLU A 16 -0.88 8.62 7.95
N TYR A 17 -0.51 9.90 7.89
CA TYR A 17 -1.49 11.00 7.83
C TYR A 17 -2.26 11.03 6.51
N GLN A 18 -1.66 10.61 5.39
CA GLN A 18 -2.34 10.45 4.11
C GLN A 18 -3.45 9.39 4.18
N LEU A 19 -3.17 8.25 4.84
CA LEU A 19 -4.15 7.20 5.08
C LEU A 19 -5.27 7.70 6.01
N MET A 20 -4.92 8.31 7.14
CA MET A 20 -5.90 8.85 8.09
C MET A 20 -6.85 9.86 7.43
N SER A 21 -6.30 10.81 6.65
CA SER A 21 -7.08 11.78 5.87
C SER A 21 -8.05 11.10 4.91
N SER A 22 -7.60 10.05 4.24
CA SER A 22 -8.43 9.26 3.32
C SER A 22 -9.53 8.47 4.03
N LEU A 23 -9.26 7.92 5.22
CA LEU A 23 -10.25 7.22 6.04
C LEU A 23 -11.36 8.19 6.51
N TYR A 24 -11.00 9.38 6.98
CA TYR A 24 -11.98 10.42 7.34
C TYR A 24 -12.88 10.82 6.17
N ARG A 25 -12.32 10.97 4.95
CA ARG A 25 -13.11 11.22 3.74
C ARG A 25 -14.09 10.09 3.42
N ASN A 26 -13.79 8.86 3.84
CA ASN A 26 -14.64 7.69 3.66
C ASN A 26 -15.56 7.44 4.88
N GLY A 27 -15.70 8.42 5.78
CA GLY A 27 -16.65 8.37 6.89
C GLY A 27 -16.20 7.53 8.09
N LEU A 28 -14.92 7.15 8.13
CA LEU A 28 -14.35 6.44 9.26
C LEU A 28 -13.47 7.36 10.10
N ASP A 29 -13.50 7.14 11.41
CA ASP A 29 -12.53 7.69 12.34
C ASP A 29 -11.19 6.96 12.15
N ALA A 30 -10.07 7.65 12.38
CA ALA A 30 -8.73 7.08 12.30
C ALA A 30 -7.89 7.58 13.47
N LEU A 31 -7.05 6.71 14.04
CA LEU A 31 -6.15 7.04 15.13
C LEU A 31 -4.84 6.27 15.03
N ARG A 32 -3.76 6.87 15.51
CA ARG A 32 -2.46 6.22 15.65
C ARG A 32 -2.37 5.59 17.04
N PRO A 33 -2.01 4.30 17.16
CA PRO A 33 -1.78 3.70 18.46
C PRO A 33 -0.69 4.47 19.25
N PRO A 34 -0.79 4.52 20.59
CA PRO A 34 0.16 5.26 21.42
C PRO A 34 1.56 4.60 21.51
N ALA A 35 1.70 3.38 21.01
CA ALA A 35 2.94 2.61 20.97
C ALA A 35 2.96 1.72 19.72
N ASP A 36 4.14 1.20 19.36
CA ASP A 36 4.27 0.21 18.28
C ASP A 36 3.54 -1.09 18.66
N MET A 37 2.35 -1.28 18.10
CA MET A 37 1.53 -2.48 18.25
C MET A 37 1.61 -3.39 17.00
N GLY A 38 2.60 -3.17 16.13
CA GLY A 38 2.70 -3.83 14.82
C GLY A 38 1.71 -3.32 13.77
N VAL A 39 1.02 -2.20 14.06
CA VAL A 39 0.14 -1.45 13.14
C VAL A 39 0.32 0.04 13.42
N ASP A 40 0.21 0.86 12.38
CA ASP A 40 0.45 2.31 12.44
C ASP A 40 -0.87 3.11 12.59
N VAL A 41 -1.96 2.62 11.99
CA VAL A 41 -3.27 3.28 12.00
C VAL A 41 -4.37 2.27 12.32
N VAL A 42 -5.30 2.68 13.18
CA VAL A 42 -6.54 1.95 13.47
C VAL A 42 -7.71 2.81 13.05
N SER A 43 -8.72 2.20 12.42
CA SER A 43 -9.91 2.89 11.97
C SER A 43 -11.19 2.31 12.56
N LEU A 44 -12.18 3.17 12.79
CA LEU A 44 -13.44 2.84 13.45
C LEU A 44 -14.60 3.57 12.79
N ASN A 45 -15.82 3.05 12.88
CA ASN A 45 -17.04 3.75 12.43
C ASN A 45 -17.76 4.47 13.59
N LEU A 46 -17.04 5.13 14.51
CA LEU A 46 -17.64 5.69 15.72
C LEU A 46 -18.68 6.76 15.41
N LYS A 47 -18.38 7.67 14.48
CA LYS A 47 -19.34 8.70 14.05
C LYS A 47 -20.67 8.08 13.59
N GLN A 48 -20.60 7.10 12.70
CA GLN A 48 -21.81 6.44 12.17
C GLN A 48 -22.61 5.76 13.28
N ARG A 49 -21.93 5.12 14.24
CA ARG A 49 -22.60 4.46 15.38
C ARG A 49 -23.21 5.43 16.38
N LEU A 50 -22.63 6.62 16.53
CA LEU A 50 -23.23 7.67 17.35
C LEU A 50 -24.51 8.22 16.71
N GLU A 51 -24.54 8.31 15.38
CA GLU A 51 -25.73 8.72 14.62
C GLU A 51 -26.77 7.59 14.51
N GLN A 52 -26.34 6.33 14.43
CA GLN A 52 -27.17 5.13 14.24
C GLN A 52 -26.66 3.97 15.13
N PRO A 53 -27.14 3.85 16.39
CA PRO A 53 -26.62 2.89 17.36
C PRO A 53 -26.71 1.41 16.96
N ASP A 54 -27.65 1.06 16.07
CA ASP A 54 -27.87 -0.31 15.59
C ASP A 54 -26.85 -0.76 14.52
N VAL A 55 -26.05 0.16 14.00
CA VAL A 55 -24.96 -0.17 13.06
C VAL A 55 -23.87 -0.95 13.79
N LEU A 56 -23.45 -2.07 13.18
CA LEU A 56 -22.37 -2.92 13.69
C LEU A 56 -21.06 -2.15 13.81
N ALA A 57 -20.25 -2.51 14.81
CA ALA A 57 -18.91 -1.97 14.95
C ALA A 57 -18.01 -2.45 13.82
N GLU A 58 -17.41 -1.52 13.11
CA GLU A 58 -16.35 -1.79 12.15
C GLU A 58 -15.02 -1.32 12.76
N MET A 59 -14.00 -2.17 12.65
CA MET A 59 -12.64 -1.85 13.06
C MET A 59 -11.66 -2.40 12.03
N PHE A 60 -10.74 -1.56 11.57
CA PHE A 60 -9.70 -1.96 10.62
C PHE A 60 -8.32 -1.58 11.16
N TYR A 61 -7.31 -2.39 10.81
CA TYR A 61 -5.94 -2.18 11.26
C TYR A 61 -4.99 -2.06 10.06
N PHE A 62 -4.13 -1.06 10.09
CA PHE A 62 -3.27 -0.73 8.97
C PHE A 62 -1.82 -0.63 9.38
N GLN A 63 -0.95 -1.32 8.65
CA GLN A 63 0.46 -0.96 8.58
C GLN A 63 0.66 -0.09 7.34
N VAL A 64 1.46 0.97 7.47
CA VAL A 64 1.79 1.89 6.39
C VAL A 64 3.27 1.78 6.08
N LYS A 65 3.61 1.78 4.78
CA LYS A 65 4.99 1.90 4.31
C LYS A 65 5.08 2.93 3.21
N THR A 66 6.03 3.83 3.34
CA THR A 66 6.31 4.88 2.36
C THR A 66 7.65 4.59 1.69
N ALA A 67 7.69 4.77 0.38
CA ALA A 67 8.92 4.78 -0.40
C ALA A 67 9.02 6.07 -1.21
N VAL A 68 10.23 6.60 -1.33
CA VAL A 68 10.55 7.73 -2.21
C VAL A 68 11.54 7.20 -3.24
N THR A 69 11.21 7.33 -4.52
CA THR A 69 12.04 6.83 -5.61
C THR A 69 11.85 7.67 -6.86
N ASN A 70 12.75 7.56 -7.83
CA ASN A 70 12.58 8.18 -9.13
C ASN A 70 11.68 7.28 -9.99
N VAL A 71 10.51 7.80 -10.35
CA VAL A 71 9.61 7.17 -11.31
C VAL A 71 9.53 8.06 -12.54
N SER A 72 10.07 7.56 -13.65
CA SER A 72 10.02 8.27 -14.92
C SER A 72 9.53 7.37 -16.05
N GLU A 73 8.78 7.98 -16.96
CA GLU A 73 8.42 7.34 -18.22
C GLU A 73 9.60 7.43 -19.17
N ASN A 74 10.02 6.29 -19.71
CA ASN A 74 11.03 6.24 -20.75
C ASN A 74 10.35 6.01 -22.09
N ALA A 75 10.29 7.06 -22.93
CA ALA A 75 9.64 7.03 -24.24
C ALA A 75 10.24 5.97 -25.19
N ASP A 76 11.50 5.60 -24.99
CA ASP A 76 12.22 4.63 -25.83
C ASP A 76 12.17 3.20 -25.26
N ARG A 77 11.56 3.00 -24.08
CA ARG A 77 11.41 1.68 -23.43
C ARG A 77 9.94 1.40 -23.11
N PRO A 78 9.20 0.79 -24.05
CA PRO A 78 7.86 0.30 -23.78
C PRO A 78 7.88 -0.67 -22.58
N GLY A 79 7.02 -0.43 -21.59
CA GLY A 79 7.03 -1.21 -20.34
C GLY A 79 7.87 -0.60 -19.20
N ALA A 80 7.94 0.73 -19.13
CA ALA A 80 8.64 1.45 -18.06
C ALA A 80 8.32 0.87 -16.68
N PHE A 81 9.37 0.64 -15.89
CA PHE A 81 9.22 0.08 -14.56
C PHE A 81 10.14 0.74 -13.53
N ALA A 82 9.62 0.92 -12.32
CA ALA A 82 10.39 1.29 -11.15
C ALA A 82 10.31 0.15 -10.13
N VAL A 83 11.44 -0.21 -9.52
CA VAL A 83 11.48 -1.20 -8.44
C VAL A 83 11.39 -0.45 -7.12
N VAL A 84 10.46 -0.87 -6.27
CA VAL A 84 10.20 -0.28 -4.96
C VAL A 84 10.25 -1.38 -3.92
N GLU A 85 10.93 -1.11 -2.81
CA GLU A 85 11.08 -2.06 -1.72
C GLU A 85 10.48 -1.52 -0.43
N PHE A 86 9.70 -2.34 0.24
CA PHE A 86 9.13 -2.04 1.54
C PHE A 86 9.69 -3.01 2.59
N LYS A 87 10.09 -2.46 3.74
CA LYS A 87 10.70 -3.23 4.83
C LYS A 87 9.69 -3.46 5.94
N LEU A 88 9.48 -4.73 6.30
CA LEU A 88 8.55 -5.15 7.34
C LEU A 88 9.23 -6.06 8.36
N LYS A 89 8.83 -5.97 9.63
CA LYS A 89 9.20 -7.01 10.60
C LYS A 89 8.40 -8.29 10.29
N ALA A 90 8.97 -9.46 10.53
CA ALA A 90 8.23 -10.72 10.41
C ALA A 90 6.96 -10.74 11.27
N THR A 91 7.01 -10.11 12.45
CA THR A 91 5.84 -9.95 13.32
C THR A 91 4.74 -9.07 12.72
N GLU A 92 5.10 -8.06 11.92
CA GLU A 92 4.12 -7.22 11.20
C GLU A 92 3.42 -8.05 10.12
N VAL A 93 4.18 -8.80 9.31
CA VAL A 93 3.61 -9.67 8.26
C VAL A 93 2.68 -10.72 8.86
N ASN A 94 3.10 -11.39 9.94
CA ASN A 94 2.28 -12.37 10.66
C ASN A 94 0.99 -11.73 11.21
N LEU A 95 1.09 -10.55 11.81
CA LEU A 95 -0.07 -9.86 12.40
C LEU A 95 -1.08 -9.45 11.33
N LEU A 96 -0.62 -8.90 10.21
CA LEU A 96 -1.49 -8.45 9.13
C LEU A 96 -2.16 -9.63 8.40
N SER A 97 -1.44 -10.74 8.22
CA SER A 97 -1.93 -11.90 7.47
C SER A 97 -3.04 -12.70 8.17
N CYS A 98 -3.43 -12.31 9.38
CA CYS A 98 -4.45 -13.00 10.17
C CYS A 98 -5.89 -12.81 9.66
N SER A 99 -6.20 -11.69 9.01
CA SER A 99 -7.60 -11.34 8.67
C SER A 99 -7.71 -10.21 7.63
N GLY A 100 -8.80 -10.21 6.86
CA GLY A 100 -9.07 -9.21 5.82
C GLY A 100 -9.43 -7.80 6.33
N ASP A 101 -9.70 -7.65 7.63
CA ASP A 101 -9.84 -6.34 8.29
C ASP A 101 -8.49 -5.66 8.57
N ARG A 102 -7.39 -6.31 8.21
CA ARG A 102 -6.02 -5.80 8.31
C ARG A 102 -5.45 -5.58 6.92
N ALA A 103 -4.68 -4.52 6.74
CA ALA A 103 -4.03 -4.26 5.47
C ALA A 103 -2.66 -3.59 5.61
N LEU A 104 -1.80 -3.88 4.64
CA LEU A 104 -0.61 -3.10 4.34
C LEU A 104 -0.97 -2.04 3.30
N PHE A 105 -0.79 -0.77 3.62
CA PHE A 105 -0.85 0.35 2.68
C PHE A 105 0.55 0.80 2.29
N CYS A 106 0.79 0.84 0.98
CA CYS A 106 2.05 1.25 0.39
C CYS A 106 1.86 2.57 -0.36
N TYR A 107 2.62 3.60 0.03
CA TYR A 107 2.68 4.88 -0.66
C TYR A 107 4.03 5.02 -1.36
N VAL A 108 4.02 5.38 -2.63
CA VAL A 108 5.23 5.69 -3.39
C VAL A 108 5.17 7.14 -3.82
N TYR A 109 6.17 7.91 -3.44
CA TYR A 109 6.38 9.30 -3.85
C TYR A 109 7.46 9.36 -4.91
N ASN A 110 7.27 10.21 -5.91
CA ASN A 110 8.23 10.38 -6.99
C ASN A 110 9.17 11.55 -6.67
N SER A 111 10.46 11.29 -6.46
CA SER A 111 11.44 12.35 -6.19
C SER A 111 11.78 13.22 -7.41
N GLU A 112 11.43 12.79 -8.63
CA GLU A 112 11.53 13.64 -9.82
C GLU A 112 10.34 14.60 -9.88
N ALA A 113 10.50 15.78 -9.26
CA ALA A 113 9.54 16.87 -9.27
C ALA A 113 9.44 17.52 -10.66
N GLY A 114 8.69 16.89 -11.56
CA GLY A 114 8.20 17.49 -12.81
C GLY A 114 6.74 17.96 -12.74
N ALA A 115 6.06 17.77 -11.61
CA ALA A 115 4.67 18.16 -11.41
C ALA A 115 4.54 19.56 -10.78
N LEU A 116 3.41 20.23 -11.02
CA LEU A 116 3.04 21.53 -10.46
C LEU A 116 2.95 21.58 -8.91
N THR A 117 3.13 20.45 -8.23
CA THR A 117 3.01 20.27 -6.77
C THR A 117 4.29 19.65 -6.22
N ASP A 118 4.62 19.96 -4.97
CA ASP A 118 5.78 19.38 -4.28
C ASP A 118 5.66 17.84 -4.27
N ALA A 119 6.76 17.15 -4.58
CA ALA A 119 6.86 15.69 -4.69
C ALA A 119 6.36 14.94 -3.44
N PHE A 120 6.24 15.63 -2.31
CA PHE A 120 5.80 15.09 -1.03
C PHE A 120 4.34 15.39 -0.67
N GLU A 121 3.63 16.22 -1.44
CA GLU A 121 2.24 16.56 -1.16
C GLU A 121 1.26 15.46 -1.60
N THR A 122 1.56 14.76 -2.69
CA THR A 122 0.68 13.72 -3.25
C THR A 122 1.50 12.51 -3.66
N PRO A 123 1.13 11.29 -3.24
CA PRO A 123 1.82 10.08 -3.68
C PRO A 123 1.66 9.90 -5.19
N PHE A 124 2.72 9.44 -5.86
CA PHE A 124 2.67 9.06 -7.26
C PHE A 124 1.72 7.88 -7.49
N ILE A 125 1.80 6.87 -6.60
CA ILE A 125 0.87 5.75 -6.56
C ILE A 125 0.71 5.30 -5.12
N CYS A 126 -0.49 4.86 -4.76
CA CYS A 126 -0.73 4.15 -3.51
C CYS A 126 -1.45 2.84 -3.82
N PHE A 127 -1.14 1.79 -3.08
CA PHE A 127 -1.85 0.53 -3.19
C PHE A 127 -1.93 -0.20 -1.85
N TRP A 128 -2.86 -1.14 -1.73
CA TRP A 128 -3.05 -1.92 -0.51
C TRP A 128 -3.08 -3.43 -0.77
N LEU A 129 -2.65 -4.17 0.25
CA LEU A 129 -2.73 -5.63 0.33
C LEU A 129 -3.45 -5.97 1.64
N ASP A 130 -4.62 -6.62 1.57
CA ASP A 130 -5.31 -7.07 2.77
C ASP A 130 -4.62 -8.32 3.36
N GLY A 131 -5.01 -8.71 4.57
CA GLY A 131 -4.41 -9.85 5.26
C GLY A 131 -4.52 -11.17 4.47
N CYS A 132 -5.63 -11.38 3.76
CA CYS A 132 -5.82 -12.56 2.94
C CYS A 132 -4.84 -12.61 1.77
N LEU A 133 -4.65 -11.49 1.05
CA LEU A 133 -3.69 -11.40 -0.03
C LEU A 133 -2.24 -11.48 0.47
N LEU A 134 -1.92 -10.83 1.59
CA LEU A 134 -0.61 -10.94 2.24
C LEU A 134 -0.26 -12.41 2.56
N ALA A 135 -1.20 -13.16 3.13
CA ALA A 135 -0.99 -14.58 3.43
C ALA A 135 -0.75 -15.44 2.18
N LYS A 136 -1.40 -15.13 1.05
CA LYS A 136 -1.16 -15.82 -0.23
C LYS A 136 0.23 -15.50 -0.78
N LEU A 137 0.58 -14.22 -0.81
CA LEU A 137 1.86 -13.73 -1.32
C LEU A 137 3.04 -14.25 -0.48
N GLU A 138 2.88 -14.34 0.83
CA GLU A 138 3.87 -14.94 1.72
C GLU A 138 4.16 -16.40 1.35
N ARG A 139 3.13 -17.22 1.12
CA ARG A 139 3.31 -18.62 0.68
C ARG A 139 3.96 -18.74 -0.71
N GLN A 140 3.85 -17.70 -1.52
CA GLN A 140 4.47 -17.60 -2.84
C GLN A 140 5.90 -17.03 -2.79
N GLY A 141 6.43 -16.69 -1.61
CA GLY A 141 7.80 -16.20 -1.44
C GLY A 141 7.97 -14.70 -1.72
N ALA A 142 6.90 -13.90 -1.61
CA ALA A 142 6.97 -12.44 -1.79
C ALA A 142 7.85 -11.73 -0.74
N PHE A 143 7.96 -12.31 0.45
CA PHE A 143 8.74 -11.74 1.56
C PHE A 143 10.04 -12.50 1.74
N TYR A 144 11.16 -11.79 1.73
CA TYR A 144 12.48 -12.38 1.88
C TYR A 144 13.43 -11.46 2.63
N CYS A 145 14.38 -12.04 3.37
CA CYS A 145 15.46 -11.27 3.99
C CYS A 145 16.60 -11.09 2.98
N LYS A 146 17.07 -9.86 2.83
CA LYS A 146 18.36 -9.60 2.16
C LYS A 146 19.51 -9.91 3.12
N GLU A 147 20.65 -10.27 2.57
CA GLU A 147 21.85 -10.56 3.35
C GLU A 147 22.23 -9.34 4.22
N GLY A 148 22.41 -9.57 5.52
CA GLY A 148 22.72 -8.51 6.49
C GLY A 148 21.51 -7.72 7.01
N GLU A 149 20.30 -7.98 6.53
CA GLU A 149 19.08 -7.32 7.01
C GLU A 149 18.30 -8.17 8.02
N SER A 150 17.69 -7.50 9.01
CA SER A 150 16.83 -8.12 10.02
C SER A 150 15.33 -8.04 9.70
N LYS A 151 14.96 -7.28 8.66
CA LYS A 151 13.59 -7.09 8.21
C LYS A 151 13.35 -7.87 6.91
N LEU A 152 12.11 -8.29 6.72
CA LEU A 152 11.62 -8.82 5.45
C LEU A 152 11.51 -7.69 4.44
N THR A 153 11.84 -8.00 3.19
CA THR A 153 11.65 -7.13 2.03
C THR A 153 10.46 -7.63 1.24
N LEU A 154 9.54 -6.72 0.95
CA LEU A 154 8.51 -6.86 -0.08
C LEU A 154 8.94 -6.03 -1.28
N THR A 155 9.05 -6.65 -2.45
CA THR A 155 9.45 -5.94 -3.67
C THR A 155 8.27 -5.82 -4.62
N CYS A 156 8.03 -4.58 -5.05
CA CYS A 156 7.01 -4.24 -6.02
C CYS A 156 7.65 -3.60 -7.25
N GLN A 157 7.21 -4.02 -8.43
CA GLN A 157 7.51 -3.34 -9.67
C GLN A 157 6.31 -2.48 -10.05
N LEU A 158 6.51 -1.17 -10.11
CA LEU A 158 5.56 -0.27 -10.76
C LEU A 158 5.77 -0.41 -12.25
N ARG A 159 4.73 -0.62 -13.03
CA ARG A 159 4.81 -0.84 -14.48
C ARG A 159 3.77 -0.01 -15.21
N LYS A 160 4.12 0.52 -16.39
CA LYS A 160 3.18 1.13 -17.33
C LYS A 160 3.15 0.32 -18.63
N PRO A 161 1.99 -0.23 -19.06
CA PRO A 161 1.88 -0.91 -20.34
C PRO A 161 2.29 -0.03 -21.52
N ALA A 162 2.78 -0.65 -22.59
CA ALA A 162 3.26 0.04 -23.80
C ALA A 162 2.19 0.75 -24.65
N HIS A 163 0.90 0.62 -24.32
CA HIS A 163 -0.17 1.24 -25.11
C HIS A 163 -0.43 2.70 -24.67
N GLU A 164 -0.91 3.52 -25.59
CA GLU A 164 -1.09 4.98 -25.42
C GLU A 164 -1.98 5.36 -24.22
N PHE A 165 -2.88 4.46 -23.80
CA PHE A 165 -3.77 4.62 -22.64
C PHE A 165 -3.39 3.73 -21.45
N GLY A 166 -2.17 3.21 -21.43
CA GLY A 166 -1.69 2.30 -20.39
C GLY A 166 -1.60 3.00 -19.05
N HIS A 167 -2.46 2.59 -18.11
CA HIS A 167 -2.39 3.05 -16.73
C HIS A 167 -1.29 2.31 -15.96
N TRP A 168 -0.68 3.00 -15.00
CA TRP A 168 0.29 2.39 -14.08
C TRP A 168 -0.37 1.27 -13.26
N TYR A 169 0.44 0.27 -12.90
CA TYR A 169 0.05 -0.77 -11.96
C TYR A 169 1.23 -1.20 -11.09
N ALA A 170 0.94 -1.68 -9.89
CA ALA A 170 1.89 -2.36 -9.03
C ALA A 170 1.83 -3.87 -9.25
N LEU A 171 3.01 -4.49 -9.29
CA LEU A 171 3.19 -5.93 -9.39
C LEU A 171 4.12 -6.40 -8.28
N VAL A 172 3.62 -7.22 -7.37
CA VAL A 172 4.45 -7.90 -6.36
C VAL A 172 5.24 -9.03 -7.01
N VAL A 173 6.54 -9.09 -6.70
CA VAL A 173 7.48 -10.06 -7.26
C VAL A 173 8.28 -10.76 -6.18
N ASP A 174 8.86 -11.91 -6.51
CA ASP A 174 9.81 -12.61 -5.63
C ASP A 174 11.20 -11.93 -5.61
N LYS A 175 12.14 -12.52 -4.86
CA LYS A 175 13.52 -12.04 -4.71
C LYS A 175 14.30 -11.96 -6.03
N ASP A 176 13.92 -12.78 -7.01
CA ASP A 176 14.56 -12.90 -8.31
C ASP A 176 13.84 -12.04 -9.37
N GLY A 177 12.77 -11.33 -8.97
CA GLY A 177 11.98 -10.44 -9.83
C GLY A 177 10.91 -11.17 -10.65
N ASN A 178 10.62 -12.44 -10.35
CA ASN A 178 9.59 -13.20 -11.04
C ASN A 178 8.19 -12.77 -10.58
N LYS A 179 7.24 -12.80 -11.52
CA LYS A 179 5.83 -12.52 -11.23
C LYS A 179 5.25 -13.61 -10.34
N LEU A 180 4.58 -13.19 -9.28
CA LEU A 180 3.75 -14.05 -8.44
C LEU A 180 2.32 -14.17 -9.01
N GLU A 181 1.65 -15.28 -8.71
CA GLU A 181 0.30 -15.58 -9.24
C GLU A 181 -0.70 -14.51 -8.81
N ASP A 182 -0.72 -14.19 -7.51
CA ASP A 182 -1.57 -13.16 -6.91
C ASP A 182 -0.89 -11.78 -6.84
N GLY A 183 0.29 -11.63 -7.45
CA GLY A 183 1.08 -10.40 -7.34
C GLY A 183 0.54 -9.22 -8.16
N TYR A 184 -0.38 -9.45 -9.09
CA TYR A 184 -0.92 -8.42 -9.97
C TYR A 184 -2.15 -7.73 -9.37
N LEU A 185 -2.03 -6.43 -9.11
CA LEU A 185 -3.04 -5.65 -8.37
C LEU A 185 -4.03 -4.90 -9.28
N GLY A 186 -4.12 -5.27 -10.56
CA GLY A 186 -4.94 -4.55 -11.56
C GLY A 186 -4.29 -3.23 -12.00
N VAL A 187 -4.89 -2.53 -12.97
CA VAL A 187 -4.44 -1.18 -13.35
C VAL A 187 -5.10 -0.08 -12.51
N VAL A 188 -4.39 1.01 -12.26
CA VAL A 188 -4.97 2.22 -11.67
C VAL A 188 -6.14 2.69 -12.54
N GLY A 189 -7.29 2.95 -11.91
CA GLY A 189 -8.52 3.31 -12.61
C GLY A 189 -9.40 2.10 -13.02
N GLY A 190 -8.89 0.88 -12.91
CA GLY A 190 -9.67 -0.37 -12.93
C GLY A 190 -10.33 -0.77 -14.25
N GLU A 191 -10.38 0.10 -15.26
CA GLU A 191 -11.01 -0.21 -16.54
C GLU A 191 -10.10 -1.10 -17.43
N GLY A 192 -10.68 -2.19 -17.94
CA GLY A 192 -10.07 -3.07 -18.94
C GLY A 192 -9.08 -4.11 -18.42
N ASN A 193 -8.46 -3.92 -17.24
CA ASN A 193 -7.47 -4.86 -16.68
C ASN A 193 -7.55 -4.92 -15.13
N PRO A 194 -8.57 -5.58 -14.56
CA PRO A 194 -8.75 -5.68 -13.11
C PRO A 194 -7.75 -6.63 -12.45
N ALA A 195 -7.61 -6.52 -11.12
CA ALA A 195 -6.92 -7.52 -10.30
C ALA A 195 -7.63 -8.88 -10.35
N ASN A 196 -6.92 -9.96 -10.01
CA ASN A 196 -7.47 -11.32 -10.03
C ASN A 196 -8.68 -11.49 -9.09
N ASP A 197 -8.69 -10.78 -7.96
CA ASP A 197 -9.78 -10.77 -6.98
C ASP A 197 -10.87 -9.71 -7.29
N GLY A 198 -10.69 -8.95 -8.38
CA GLY A 198 -11.60 -7.88 -8.79
C GLY A 198 -11.66 -6.70 -7.82
N ALA A 199 -10.69 -6.56 -6.92
CA ALA A 199 -10.61 -5.41 -6.02
C ALA A 199 -9.97 -4.19 -6.70
N ASP A 200 -10.34 -2.99 -6.23
CA ASP A 200 -9.57 -1.78 -6.51
C ASP A 200 -8.51 -1.61 -5.44
N HIS A 201 -7.28 -2.08 -5.74
CA HIS A 201 -6.15 -2.00 -4.82
C HIS A 201 -5.58 -0.60 -4.66
N TYR A 202 -6.03 0.41 -5.40
CA TYR A 202 -5.38 1.72 -5.49
C TYR A 202 -6.10 2.83 -4.72
N SER A 203 -7.15 2.49 -3.96
CA SER A 203 -7.87 3.47 -3.15
C SER A 203 -8.34 2.90 -1.80
N VAL A 204 -8.41 3.77 -0.79
CA VAL A 204 -9.00 3.41 0.52
C VAL A 204 -10.47 3.02 0.37
N GLY A 205 -11.22 3.69 -0.51
CA GLY A 205 -12.60 3.31 -0.81
C GLY A 205 -12.69 1.91 -1.43
N GLY A 206 -11.74 1.56 -2.31
CA GLY A 206 -11.58 0.23 -2.89
C GLY A 206 -11.34 -0.84 -1.82
N TYR A 207 -10.41 -0.58 -0.88
CA TYR A 207 -10.19 -1.44 0.28
C TYR A 207 -11.46 -1.64 1.10
N LEU A 208 -12.11 -0.54 1.53
CA LEU A 208 -13.30 -0.62 2.39
C LEU A 208 -14.45 -1.34 1.70
N LYS A 209 -14.64 -1.12 0.38
CA LYS A 209 -15.63 -1.85 -0.40
C LYS A 209 -15.31 -3.34 -0.46
N TYR A 210 -14.04 -3.72 -0.52
CA TYR A 210 -13.61 -5.11 -0.57
C TYR A 210 -13.74 -5.78 0.81
N ALA A 211 -13.24 -5.15 1.88
CA ALA A 211 -13.25 -5.67 3.24
C ALA A 211 -14.67 -5.82 3.85
N ARG A 212 -15.66 -5.11 3.30
CA ARG A 212 -17.08 -5.20 3.70
C ARG A 212 -17.90 -6.23 2.91
N ARG A 213 -17.29 -7.00 2.01
CA ARG A 213 -18.02 -7.99 1.18
C ARG A 213 -18.45 -9.24 1.96
N ASP A 214 -17.89 -9.45 3.14
CA ASP A 214 -18.15 -10.60 4.01
C ASP A 214 -19.02 -10.23 5.22
#